data_AF-A0AA37UAV3-F1
#
_entry.id   AF-A0AA37UAV3-F1
#
_cell.length_a   1.000
_cell.length_b   1.000
_cell.length_c   1.000
_cell.angle_alpha   90.00
_cell.angle_beta   90.00
_cell.angle_gamma   90.00
#
_symmetry.space_group_name_H-M   'P 1'
#
loop_
_entity.id
_entity.type
_entity.pdbx_description
1 polymer ?
#
loop_
_entity_poly.entity_id
_entity_poly.type
_entity_poly.pdbx_seq_one_letter_code
_entity_poly.pdbx_strand_id
1 'polypeptide(L)'
;MLHRNPRCYTPAMPTTRPRHTLTETDELAAALRVAGEHWPAQRDDRAALLRALVARGAESLEREDRLQRDEREQRVRGAAGAATGSFPAGAAAALHDEWPA
;
A
#
# COMPACT_ATOMS: atom_id res chain seq x y z
N MET A 1 27.76 -31.42 -17.50
CA MET A 1 28.02 -30.08 -18.08
C MET A 1 26.84 -29.72 -18.98
N LEU A 2 26.02 -28.74 -18.59
CA LEU A 2 24.87 -28.32 -19.40
C LEU A 2 25.39 -27.43 -20.53
N HIS A 3 25.24 -27.88 -21.78
CA HIS A 3 25.51 -27.09 -22.97
C HIS A 3 24.48 -25.94 -23.06
N ARG A 4 24.83 -24.75 -22.58
CA ARG A 4 24.06 -23.53 -22.85
C ARG A 4 24.32 -23.10 -24.29
N ASN A 5 23.33 -23.32 -25.16
CA ASN A 5 23.37 -22.85 -26.54
C ASN A 5 23.02 -21.33 -26.55
N PRO A 6 23.96 -20.44 -26.94
CA PRO A 6 23.77 -18.98 -26.86
C PRO A 6 22.75 -18.43 -27.87
N ARG A 7 22.24 -19.25 -28.79
CA ARG A 7 21.20 -18.85 -29.76
C ARG A 7 19.81 -18.62 -29.16
N CYS A 8 19.55 -19.09 -27.94
CA CYS A 8 18.22 -19.03 -27.31
C CYS A 8 18.10 -18.01 -26.17
N TYR A 9 19.18 -17.29 -25.82
CA TYR A 9 19.18 -16.31 -24.73
C TYR A 9 19.71 -14.97 -25.24
N THR A 10 18.80 -14.06 -25.60
CA THR A 10 19.15 -12.63 -25.71
C THR A 10 19.57 -12.13 -24.32
N PRO A 11 20.80 -11.59 -24.14
CA PRO A 11 21.29 -11.14 -22.84
C PRO A 11 20.60 -9.87 -22.34
N ALA A 12 19.90 -9.14 -23.23
CA ALA A 12 19.08 -8.00 -22.87
C ALA A 12 17.64 -8.45 -22.58
N MET A 13 17.21 -8.33 -21.32
CA MET A 13 15.82 -8.53 -20.92
C MET A 13 14.95 -7.39 -21.51
N PRO A 14 14.00 -7.66 -22.42
CA PRO A 14 13.32 -6.62 -23.21
C PRO A 14 12.14 -5.95 -22.49
N THR A 15 12.15 -5.88 -21.16
CA THR A 15 11.06 -5.22 -20.42
C THR A 15 11.61 -4.32 -19.33
N THR A 16 11.25 -3.04 -19.38
CA THR A 16 11.57 -2.04 -18.35
C THR A 16 10.84 -2.27 -17.02
N ARG A 17 9.85 -3.17 -17.00
CA ARG A 17 9.06 -3.48 -15.80
C ARG A 17 9.66 -4.65 -15.01
N PRO A 18 9.68 -4.58 -13.67
CA PRO A 18 10.02 -5.71 -12.82
C PRO A 18 9.13 -6.93 -13.12
N ARG A 19 9.71 -8.13 -13.03
CA ARG A 19 8.95 -9.39 -13.08
C ARG A 19 8.72 -9.89 -11.66
N HIS A 20 7.48 -10.24 -11.37
CA HIS A 20 7.10 -10.88 -10.11
C HIS A 20 6.69 -12.31 -10.42
N THR A 21 7.50 -13.27 -9.99
CA THR A 21 7.17 -14.70 -10.12
C THR A 21 6.30 -15.09 -8.94
N LEU A 22 5.13 -15.64 -9.22
CA LEU A 22 4.21 -16.17 -8.22
C LEU A 22 3.94 -17.64 -8.53
N THR A 23 3.98 -18.47 -7.50
CA THR A 23 3.51 -19.86 -7.57
C THR A 23 2.06 -19.87 -7.12
N GLU A 24 1.19 -20.51 -7.88
CA GLU A 24 -0.20 -20.65 -7.49
C GLU A 24 -0.34 -21.61 -6.31
N THR A 25 -0.92 -21.11 -5.23
CA THR A 25 -1.35 -21.89 -4.06
C THR A 25 -2.85 -22.13 -4.12
N ASP A 26 -3.37 -23.00 -3.27
CA ASP A 26 -4.82 -23.29 -3.20
C ASP A 26 -5.63 -22.03 -2.84
N GLU A 27 -5.10 -21.17 -1.97
CA GLU A 27 -5.72 -19.89 -1.62
C GLU A 27 -5.75 -18.94 -2.82
N LEU A 28 -4.66 -18.88 -3.60
CA LEU A 28 -4.61 -18.05 -4.80
C LEU A 28 -5.57 -18.59 -5.87
N ALA A 29 -5.66 -19.91 -6.03
CA ALA A 29 -6.60 -20.54 -6.93
C ALA A 29 -8.05 -20.22 -6.56
N ALA A 30 -8.39 -20.28 -5.28
CA ALA A 30 -9.71 -19.91 -4.77
C ALA A 30 -10.02 -18.42 -4.99
N ALA A 31 -9.06 -17.54 -4.72
CA ALA A 31 -9.19 -16.10 -4.96
C ALA A 31 -9.43 -15.80 -6.44
N LEU A 32 -8.70 -16.48 -7.35
CA LEU A 32 -8.88 -16.31 -8.79
C LEU A 32 -10.22 -16.85 -9.28
N ARG A 33 -10.75 -17.91 -8.68
CA ARG A 33 -12.11 -18.39 -8.98
C ARG A 33 -13.16 -17.32 -8.63
N VAL A 34 -13.09 -16.76 -7.42
CA VAL A 34 -13.99 -15.67 -6.98
C VAL A 34 -13.83 -14.44 -7.89
N ALA A 35 -12.59 -14.10 -8.24
CA ALA A 35 -12.33 -13.02 -9.19
C ALA A 35 -12.99 -13.29 -10.55
N GLY A 36 -12.91 -14.52 -11.08
CA GLY A 36 -13.55 -14.90 -12.34
C GLY A 36 -15.08 -14.95 -12.29
N GLU A 37 -15.68 -15.03 -11.10
CA GLU A 37 -17.12 -14.82 -10.91
C GLU A 37 -17.47 -13.31 -10.91
N HIS A 38 -16.59 -12.48 -10.33
CA HIS A 38 -16.79 -11.03 -10.24
C HIS A 38 -16.47 -10.28 -11.54
N TRP A 39 -15.49 -10.76 -12.33
CA TRP A 39 -15.11 -10.25 -13.64
C TRP A 39 -15.25 -11.32 -14.73
N PRO A 40 -16.49 -11.66 -15.16
CA PRO A 40 -16.73 -12.76 -16.09
C PRO A 40 -15.99 -12.63 -17.43
N ALA A 41 -15.80 -11.41 -17.92
CA ALA A 41 -15.09 -11.13 -19.18
C ALA A 41 -13.61 -11.56 -19.16
N GLN A 42 -13.04 -11.78 -17.97
CA GLN A 42 -11.63 -12.13 -17.76
C GLN A 42 -11.48 -13.54 -17.17
N ARG A 43 -12.56 -14.30 -17.03
CA ARG A 43 -12.60 -15.57 -16.29
C ARG A 43 -11.52 -16.57 -16.73
N ASP A 44 -11.21 -16.62 -18.02
CA ASP A 44 -10.25 -17.56 -18.59
C ASP A 44 -8.81 -17.02 -18.65
N ASP A 45 -8.60 -15.73 -18.28
CA ASP A 45 -7.28 -15.10 -18.22
C ASP A 45 -6.87 -14.87 -16.75
N ARG A 46 -6.16 -15.86 -16.18
CA ARG A 46 -5.66 -15.79 -14.79
C ARG A 46 -4.78 -14.57 -14.55
N ALA A 47 -3.98 -14.17 -15.54
CA ALA A 47 -3.09 -13.01 -15.39
C ALA A 47 -3.86 -11.68 -15.42
N ALA A 48 -4.96 -11.57 -16.18
CA ALA A 48 -5.88 -10.45 -16.08
C ALA A 48 -6.56 -10.39 -14.71
N LEU A 49 -7.05 -11.53 -14.21
CA LEU A 49 -7.68 -11.61 -12.88
C LEU A 49 -6.70 -11.23 -11.76
N LEU A 50 -5.45 -11.69 -11.81
CA LEU A 50 -4.41 -11.27 -10.86
C LEU A 50 -4.19 -9.76 -10.88
N ARG A 51 -4.11 -9.15 -12.07
CA ARG A 51 -3.96 -7.69 -12.21
C ARG A 51 -5.17 -6.94 -11.63
N ALA A 52 -6.38 -7.44 -11.89
CA ALA A 52 -7.61 -6.86 -11.36
C ALA A 52 -7.67 -6.95 -9.84
N LEU A 53 -7.31 -8.10 -9.26
CA LEU A 53 -7.23 -8.31 -7.81
C LEU A 53 -6.21 -7.36 -7.16
N VAL A 54 -5.02 -7.23 -7.73
CA VAL A 54 -3.98 -6.32 -7.21
C VAL A 54 -4.45 -4.88 -7.26
N ALA A 55 -5.06 -4.43 -8.36
CA ALA A 55 -5.61 -3.09 -8.47
C ALA A 55 -6.71 -2.85 -7.42
N ARG A 56 -7.65 -3.78 -7.30
CA ARG A 56 -8.76 -3.69 -6.34
C ARG A 56 -8.29 -3.73 -4.88
N GLY A 57 -7.20 -4.44 -4.61
CA GLY A 57 -6.51 -4.47 -3.32
C GLY A 57 -5.83 -3.14 -3.00
N ALA A 58 -5.11 -2.55 -3.95
CA ALA A 58 -4.50 -1.23 -3.80
C ALA A 58 -5.54 -0.16 -3.46
N GLU A 59 -6.67 -0.15 -4.17
CA GLU A 59 -7.78 0.76 -3.86
C GLU A 59 -8.36 0.54 -2.45
N SER A 60 -8.33 -0.68 -1.92
CA SER A 60 -8.79 -0.96 -0.55
C SER A 60 -7.85 -0.37 0.48
N LEU A 61 -6.55 -0.63 0.32
CA LEU A 61 -5.52 -0.10 1.20
C LEU A 61 -5.53 1.43 1.20
N GLU A 62 -5.65 2.06 0.04
CA GLU A 62 -5.76 3.52 -0.05
C GLU A 62 -7.00 4.09 0.66
N ARG A 63 -8.14 3.37 0.63
CA ARG A 63 -9.35 3.77 1.37
C ARG A 63 -9.15 3.63 2.87
N GLU A 64 -8.60 2.50 3.32
CA GLU A 64 -8.30 2.25 4.73
C GLU A 64 -7.35 3.31 5.28
N ASP A 65 -6.29 3.62 4.54
CA ASP A 65 -5.33 4.68 4.86
C ASP A 65 -5.99 6.07 4.97
N ARG A 66 -6.92 6.39 4.05
CA ARG A 66 -7.68 7.66 4.14
C ARG A 66 -8.54 7.70 5.39
N LEU A 67 -9.27 6.64 5.69
CA LEU A 67 -10.11 6.56 6.89
C LEU A 67 -9.28 6.73 8.17
N GLN A 68 -8.15 6.04 8.26
CA GLN A 68 -7.24 6.17 9.41
C GLN A 68 -6.69 7.60 9.57
N ARG A 69 -6.34 8.26 8.46
CA ARG A 69 -5.91 9.67 8.49
C ARG A 69 -7.04 10.57 8.95
N ASP A 70 -8.24 10.40 8.42
CA ASP A 70 -9.40 11.21 8.78
C ASP A 70 -9.76 11.05 10.26
N GLU A 71 -9.74 9.81 10.78
CA GLU A 71 -9.94 9.53 12.21
C GLU A 71 -8.88 10.21 13.08
N ARG A 72 -7.61 10.10 12.70
CA ARG A 72 -6.51 10.75 13.41
C ARG A 72 -6.70 12.27 13.43
N GLU A 73 -7.02 12.86 12.29
CA GLU A 73 -7.25 14.31 12.20
C GLU A 73 -8.46 14.76 13.02
N GLN A 74 -9.54 13.99 13.02
CA GLN A 74 -10.72 14.27 13.84
C GLN A 74 -10.38 14.24 15.33
N ARG A 75 -9.57 13.27 15.78
CA ARG A 75 -9.09 13.21 17.17
C ARG A 75 -8.23 14.43 17.52
N VAL A 76 -7.30 14.82 16.65
CA VAL A 76 -6.46 16.01 16.87
C VAL A 76 -7.33 17.27 16.92
N ARG A 77 -8.25 17.45 15.97
CA ARG A 77 -9.18 18.59 15.94
C ARG A 77 -10.09 18.62 17.17
N GLY A 78 -10.60 17.48 17.61
CA GLY A 78 -11.45 17.36 18.79
C GLY A 78 -10.72 17.67 20.10
N ALA A 79 -9.42 17.35 20.18
CA ALA A 79 -8.57 17.69 21.33
C ALA A 79 -7.99 19.11 21.27
N ALA A 80 -8.04 19.76 20.10
CA ALA A 80 -7.48 21.10 19.92
C ALA A 80 -8.17 22.10 20.85
N GLY A 81 -7.36 22.84 21.61
CA GLY A 81 -7.87 23.83 22.57
C GLY A 81 -8.39 23.25 23.88
N ALA A 82 -8.39 21.92 24.09
CA ALA A 82 -8.79 21.32 25.37
C ALA A 82 -7.90 21.76 26.55
N ALA A 83 -6.67 22.19 26.28
CA ALA A 83 -5.73 22.74 27.26
C ALA A 83 -5.61 24.28 27.18
N THR A 84 -6.57 24.97 26.55
CA THR A 84 -6.54 26.44 26.48
C THR A 84 -6.64 27.02 27.89
N GLY A 85 -5.69 27.88 28.26
CA GLY A 85 -5.60 28.45 29.60
C GLY A 85 -4.94 27.56 30.65
N SER A 86 -4.47 26.36 30.29
CA SER A 86 -3.70 25.50 31.21
C SER A 86 -2.31 26.07 31.54
N PHE A 87 -1.80 26.98 30.70
CA PHE A 87 -0.53 27.67 30.93
C PHE A 87 -0.77 29.15 31.24
N PRO A 88 -0.02 29.74 32.19
CA PRO A 88 -0.10 31.17 32.44
C PRO A 88 0.44 31.97 31.25
N ALA A 89 0.04 33.23 31.16
CA ALA A 89 0.57 34.16 30.18
C ALA A 89 2.11 34.22 30.29
N GLY A 90 2.81 34.12 29.16
CA GLY A 90 4.28 34.15 29.12
C GLY A 90 4.98 32.83 29.45
N ALA A 91 4.25 31.73 29.75
CA ALA A 91 4.84 30.44 30.09
C ALA A 91 5.83 29.90 29.04
N ALA A 92 5.55 30.11 27.76
CA ALA A 92 6.45 29.68 26.69
C ALA A 92 7.81 30.40 26.69
N ALA A 93 7.82 31.70 27.00
CA ALA A 93 9.06 32.47 27.10
C ALA A 93 9.86 32.07 28.35
N ALA A 94 9.18 31.88 29.48
CA ALA A 94 9.82 31.40 30.71
C ALA A 94 10.47 30.02 30.52
N LEU A 95 9.79 29.09 29.84
CA LEU A 95 10.35 27.77 29.50
C LEU A 95 11.56 27.86 28.56
N HIS A 96 11.54 28.79 27.62
CA HIS A 96 12.65 28.99 26.69
C HIS A 96 13.88 29.57 27.39
N ASP A 97 13.68 30.52 28.32
CA ASP A 97 14.77 31.14 29.09
C ASP A 97 15.44 30.17 30.07
N GLU A 98 14.73 29.12 30.49
CA GLU A 98 15.22 28.09 31.41
C GLU A 98 16.08 27.02 30.72
N TRP A 99 16.04 26.93 29.38
CA TRP A 99 16.81 25.95 28.64
C TRP A 99 18.27 26.39 28.49
N PRO A 100 19.26 25.55 28.89
CA PRO A 100 20.66 25.86 28.63
C PRO A 100 20.94 25.84 27.11
N ALA A 101 21.78 26.78 26.67
CA ALA A 101 22.24 26.93 25.28
C ALA A 101 23.02 25.70 24.78
#